data_AF-A0A2E9KC60-F1
#
_entry.id   AF-A0A2E9KC60-F1
#
_cell.length_a   1.000
_cell.length_b   1.000
_cell.length_c   1.000
_cell.angle_alpha   90.00
_cell.angle_beta   90.00
_cell.angle_gamma   90.00
#
_symmetry.space_group_name_H-M   'P 1'
#
loop_
_entity.id
_entity.type
_entity.pdbx_description
1 polymer ?
#
loop_
_entity_poly.entity_id
_entity_poly.type
_entity_poly.pdbx_seq_one_letter_code
_entity_poly.pdbx_strand_id
1 'polypeptide(L)'
;MHNAIKHFIIPATLIFASAGASADNDDIRAFHEAKITLQQAIEAAVKHHGGQPFEASIDDDSFSPAYEVSVVKRSRVFDIRVDALSGEVTGIREDYDD
;
A
#
# COMPACT_ATOMS: atom_id res chain seq x y z
N MET A 1 9.85 -17.35 13.82
CA MET A 1 10.55 -17.12 12.53
C MET A 1 9.59 -16.29 11.70
N HIS A 2 9.60 -14.96 11.88
CA HIS A 2 8.77 -14.07 11.08
C HIS A 2 9.71 -13.26 10.19
N ASN A 3 9.49 -13.36 8.88
CA ASN A 3 10.38 -12.86 7.85
C ASN A 3 10.42 -11.34 7.89
N ALA A 4 11.63 -10.79 7.98
CA ALA A 4 11.90 -9.38 7.73
C ALA A 4 11.76 -9.10 6.23
N ILE A 5 10.69 -8.41 5.84
CA ILE A 5 10.64 -7.70 4.56
C ILE A 5 11.44 -6.42 4.79
N LYS A 6 12.72 -6.47 4.42
CA LYS A 6 13.61 -5.31 4.49
C LYS A 6 13.19 -4.38 3.35
N HIS A 7 12.48 -3.30 3.66
CA HIS A 7 12.12 -2.26 2.70
C HIS A 7 13.39 -1.71 2.05
N PHE A 8 13.61 -2.09 0.79
CA PHE A 8 14.73 -1.62 0.01
C PHE A 8 14.31 -0.31 -0.65
N ILE A 9 14.83 0.81 -0.15
CA ILE A 9 14.65 2.12 -0.77
C ILE A 9 15.26 2.05 -2.19
N ILE A 10 14.43 1.91 -3.22
CA ILE A 10 14.86 2.02 -4.62
C ILE A 10 14.88 3.52 -4.97
N PRO A 11 16.05 4.15 -5.18
CA PRO A 11 16.09 5.49 -5.75
C PRO A 11 15.62 5.42 -7.20
N ALA A 12 14.47 6.02 -7.48
CA ALA A 12 14.05 6.52 -8.79
C ALA A 12 14.40 5.63 -10.00
N THR A 13 13.82 4.43 -10.07
CA THR A 13 13.48 3.81 -11.35
C THR A 13 12.26 2.94 -11.09
N LEU A 14 11.13 3.26 -11.72
CA LEU A 14 9.89 2.50 -11.60
C LEU A 14 10.08 1.14 -12.30
N ILE A 15 10.80 0.22 -11.65
CA ILE A 15 10.84 -1.18 -12.04
C ILE A 15 9.68 -1.82 -11.30
N PHE A 16 8.58 -2.09 -12.01
CA PHE A 16 7.59 -3.08 -11.58
C PHE A 16 8.28 -4.44 -11.51
N ALA A 17 9.03 -4.68 -10.44
CA ALA A 17 9.58 -5.99 -10.13
C ALA A 17 8.48 -6.80 -9.45
N SER A 18 7.48 -7.23 -10.20
CA SER A 18 6.60 -8.33 -9.79
C SER A 18 7.40 -9.62 -9.90
N ALA A 19 8.38 -9.81 -9.02
CA ALA A 19 9.20 -11.00 -8.95
C ALA A 19 9.16 -11.53 -7.52
N GLY A 20 7.99 -12.04 -7.11
CA GLY A 20 7.90 -12.90 -5.92
C GLY A 20 6.78 -12.64 -4.93
N ALA A 21 5.82 -11.73 -5.19
CA ALA A 21 4.60 -11.70 -4.39
C ALA A 21 3.71 -12.88 -4.82
N SER A 22 3.75 -13.99 -4.07
CA SER A 22 2.62 -14.92 -4.10
C SER A 22 1.43 -14.14 -3.55
N ALA A 23 0.55 -13.67 -4.43
CA ALA A 23 -0.74 -13.17 -3.99
C ALA A 23 -1.45 -14.35 -3.33
N ASP A 24 -1.69 -14.24 -2.02
CA ASP A 24 -2.45 -15.25 -1.31
C ASP A 24 -3.90 -15.20 -1.80
N ASN A 25 -4.67 -16.27 -1.57
CA ASN A 25 -6.05 -16.34 -2.08
C ASN A 25 -6.91 -15.17 -1.56
N ASP A 26 -6.58 -14.63 -0.40
CA ASP A 26 -7.28 -13.49 0.20
C ASP A 26 -6.98 -12.18 -0.55
N ASP A 27 -5.73 -11.93 -0.96
CA ASP A 27 -5.39 -10.76 -1.81
C ASP A 27 -6.10 -10.82 -3.17
N ILE A 28 -6.19 -12.01 -3.77
CA ILE A 28 -6.90 -12.22 -5.04
C ILE A 28 -8.38 -11.89 -4.86
N ARG A 29 -8.99 -12.37 -3.77
CA ARG A 29 -10.40 -12.08 -3.44
C ARG A 29 -10.61 -10.60 -3.19
N ALA A 30 -9.76 -9.98 -2.38
CA ALA A 30 -9.79 -8.55 -2.10
C ALA A 30 -9.73 -7.72 -3.39
N PHE A 31 -8.85 -8.12 -4.32
CA PHE A 31 -8.71 -7.45 -5.61
C PHE A 31 -9.98 -7.57 -6.47
N HIS A 32 -10.66 -8.72 -6.42
CA HIS A 32 -11.93 -8.91 -7.11
C HIS A 32 -13.11 -8.16 -6.46
N GLU A 33 -13.06 -7.93 -5.15
CA GLU A 33 -14.11 -7.22 -4.41
C GLU A 33 -13.93 -5.69 -4.43
N ALA A 34 -12.69 -5.22 -4.63
CA ALA A 34 -12.35 -3.80 -4.74
C ALA A 34 -13.15 -3.10 -5.85
N LYS A 35 -13.66 -1.91 -5.53
CA LYS A 35 -14.41 -1.05 -6.47
C LYS A 35 -13.57 0.09 -7.02
N ILE A 36 -12.47 0.42 -6.36
CA ILE A 36 -11.47 1.37 -6.86
C ILE A 36 -10.21 0.63 -7.30
N THR A 37 -9.46 1.24 -8.19
CA THR A 37 -8.18 0.70 -8.65
C THR A 37 -7.04 1.06 -7.69
N LEU A 38 -5.94 0.31 -7.76
CA LEU A 38 -4.70 0.64 -7.05
C LEU A 38 -4.23 2.08 -7.36
N GLN A 39 -4.38 2.54 -8.61
CA GLN A 39 -4.03 3.90 -8.99
C GLN A 39 -4.92 4.95 -8.29
N GLN A 40 -6.24 4.70 -8.20
CA GLN A 40 -7.15 5.60 -7.49
C GLN A 40 -6.82 5.66 -5.99
N ALA A 41 -6.41 4.55 -5.39
CA ALA A 41 -5.94 4.52 -4.00
C ALA A 41 -4.65 5.34 -3.81
N ILE A 42 -3.68 5.20 -4.72
CA ILE A 42 -2.44 6.01 -4.71
C ILE A 42 -2.77 7.50 -4.82
N GLU A 43 -3.65 7.89 -5.75
CA GLU A 43 -4.07 9.27 -5.93
C GLU A 43 -4.76 9.82 -4.67
N ALA A 44 -5.64 9.03 -4.04
CA ALA A 44 -6.32 9.39 -2.79
C ALA A 44 -5.32 9.59 -1.64
N ALA A 45 -4.39 8.64 -1.46
CA ALA A 45 -3.37 8.69 -0.42
C ALA A 45 -2.45 9.91 -0.57
N VAL A 46 -1.94 10.15 -1.78
CA VAL A 46 -1.08 11.30 -2.09
C VAL A 46 -1.84 12.61 -1.95
N LYS A 47 -3.11 12.68 -2.37
CA LYS A 47 -3.94 13.89 -2.19
C LYS A 47 -4.20 14.18 -0.71
N HIS A 48 -4.38 13.16 0.11
CA HIS A 48 -4.72 13.31 1.53
C HIS A 48 -3.49 13.64 2.38
N HIS A 49 -2.41 12.87 2.26
CA HIS A 49 -1.23 13.03 3.12
C HIS A 49 -0.08 13.80 2.44
N GLY A 50 0.01 13.77 1.11
CA GLY A 50 1.19 14.19 0.36
C GLY A 50 2.37 13.24 0.52
N GLY A 51 3.47 13.52 -0.17
CA GLY A 51 4.64 12.64 -0.21
C GLY A 51 4.78 11.93 -1.55
N GLN A 52 5.89 11.19 -1.71
CA GLN A 52 6.15 10.41 -2.91
C GLN A 52 5.77 8.95 -2.65
N PRO A 53 4.76 8.39 -3.34
CA PRO A 53 4.45 6.97 -3.23
C PRO A 53 5.58 6.14 -3.83
N PHE A 54 5.90 5.02 -3.17
CA PHE A 54 6.91 4.07 -3.64
C PHE A 54 6.46 2.61 -3.58
N GLU A 55 5.40 2.31 -2.82
CA GLU A 55 4.79 0.98 -2.75
C GLU A 55 3.28 1.11 -2.58
N ALA A 56 2.54 0.13 -3.12
CA ALA A 56 1.11 0.02 -2.92
C ALA A 56 0.69 -1.46 -3.03
N SER A 57 -0.05 -1.95 -2.04
CA SER A 57 -0.54 -3.33 -1.96
C SER A 57 -2.03 -3.34 -1.63
N ILE A 58 -2.68 -4.48 -1.83
CA ILE A 58 -4.04 -4.74 -1.35
C ILE A 58 -3.96 -5.80 -0.25
N ASP A 59 -4.82 -5.65 0.75
CA ASP A 59 -4.85 -6.48 1.94
C ASP A 59 -6.31 -6.67 2.42
N ASP A 60 -6.61 -7.82 3.03
CA ASP A 60 -7.91 -8.27 3.56
C ASP A 60 -7.87 -8.60 5.07
N ASP A 61 -6.89 -8.11 5.84
CA ASP A 61 -6.76 -8.45 7.27
C ASP A 61 -7.96 -8.03 8.17
N SER A 62 -9.05 -7.47 7.62
CA SER A 62 -10.20 -6.98 8.39
C SER A 62 -11.58 -7.18 7.72
N PHE A 63 -11.74 -8.25 6.93
CA PHE A 63 -13.02 -8.60 6.25
C PHE A 63 -13.53 -7.57 5.23
N SER A 64 -12.75 -6.54 4.93
CA SER A 64 -13.05 -5.52 3.92
C SER A 64 -11.76 -5.19 3.19
N PRO A 65 -11.77 -5.24 1.85
CA PRO A 65 -10.57 -5.00 1.07
C PRO A 65 -10.09 -3.57 1.29
N ALA A 66 -8.79 -3.43 1.56
CA ALA A 66 -8.15 -2.14 1.71
C ALA A 66 -6.84 -2.11 0.92
N TYR A 67 -6.54 -0.94 0.36
CA TYR A 67 -5.22 -0.66 -0.18
C TYR A 67 -4.34 -0.06 0.90
N GLU A 68 -3.08 -0.47 0.96
CA GLU A 68 -2.03 0.18 1.74
C GLU A 68 -1.08 0.86 0.76
N VAL A 69 -0.88 2.16 0.94
CA VAL A 69 0.01 2.97 0.09
C VAL A 69 1.12 3.54 0.96
N SER A 70 2.35 3.10 0.72
CA SER A 70 3.52 3.60 1.43
C SER A 70 4.12 4.79 0.69
N VAL A 71 4.26 5.90 1.42
CA VAL A 71 4.79 7.17 0.90
C VAL A 71 5.98 7.63 1.71
N VAL A 72 6.96 8.24 1.05
CA VAL A 72 8.04 8.95 1.72
C VAL A 72 7.72 10.44 1.82
N LYS A 73 7.83 10.98 3.04
CA LYS A 73 7.63 12.40 3.32
C LYS A 73 8.57 12.86 4.43
N ARG A 74 9.40 13.87 4.14
CA ARG A 74 10.38 14.44 5.09
C ARG A 74 11.27 13.36 5.74
N SER A 75 11.82 12.48 4.91
CA SER A 75 12.72 11.38 5.33
C SER A 75 12.08 10.37 6.28
N ARG A 76 10.75 10.23 6.22
CA ARG A 76 9.98 9.24 6.97
C ARG A 76 9.03 8.51 6.05
N VAL A 77 8.75 7.26 6.38
CA VAL A 77 7.81 6.40 5.65
C VAL A 77 6.47 6.44 6.37
N PHE A 78 5.40 6.56 5.60
CA PHE A 78 4.04 6.51 6.10
C PHE A 78 3.24 5.51 5.28
N ASP A 79 2.56 4.62 5.98
CA ASP A 79 1.60 3.70 5.40
C ASP A 79 0.21 4.28 5.52
N ILE A 80 -0.45 4.44 4.38
CA ILE A 80 -1.77 5.05 4.27
C ILE A 80 -2.76 3.98 3.85
N ARG A 81 -3.72 3.67 4.73
CA ARG A 81 -4.78 2.70 4.44
C ARG A 81 -5.94 3.42 3.77
N VAL A 82 -6.37 2.88 2.62
CA VAL A 82 -7.47 3.38 1.80
C VAL A 82 -8.49 2.28 1.63
N ASP A 83 -9.74 2.53 1.97
CA ASP A 83 -10.82 1.57 1.76
C ASP A 83 -11.02 1.29 0.26
N ALA A 84 -10.96 0.02 -0.14
CA ALA A 84 -10.98 -0.36 -1.55
C ALA A 84 -12.38 -0.29 -2.17
N LEU A 85 -13.42 -0.01 -1.39
CA LEU A 85 -14.81 0.11 -1.86
C LEU A 85 -15.22 1.56 -2.09
N SER A 86 -14.81 2.47 -1.23
CA SER A 86 -15.18 3.89 -1.18
C SER A 86 -14.06 4.83 -1.61
N GLY A 87 -12.80 4.41 -1.47
CA GLY A 87 -11.63 5.26 -1.65
C GLY A 87 -11.35 6.23 -0.51
N GLU A 88 -12.01 6.05 0.63
CA GLU A 88 -11.76 6.85 1.83
C GLU A 88 -10.44 6.45 2.50
N VAL A 89 -9.66 7.44 2.96
CA VAL A 89 -8.48 7.18 3.78
C VAL A 89 -8.93 6.85 5.19
N THR A 90 -8.69 5.61 5.62
CA THR A 90 -9.15 5.08 6.91
C THR A 90 -8.05 5.05 7.97
N GLY A 91 -6.78 5.16 7.57
CA GLY A 91 -5.66 5.13 8.50
C GLY A 91 -4.38 5.70 7.92
N ILE A 92 -3.55 6.24 8.81
CA ILE A 92 -2.18 6.68 8.50
C ILE A 92 -1.30 6.25 9.65
N ARG A 93 -0.24 5.50 9.37
CA ARG A 93 0.76 5.03 10.34
C ARG A 93 2.14 5.47 9.86
N GLU A 94 2.94 6.05 10.75
CA GLU A 94 4.37 6.24 10.48
C GLU A 94 5.03 4.86 10.63
N ASP A 95 5.77 4.43 9.60
CA ASP A 95 6.50 3.18 9.66
C ASP A 95 7.84 3.43 10.37
N TYR A 96 8.01 2.80 11.53
CA TYR A 96 9.22 2.88 12.32
C TYR A 96 10.07 1.65 11.99
N ASP A 97 11.24 1.88 11.37
CA ASP A 97 12.29 0.87 11.27
C ASP A 97 12.75 0.50 12.70
N ASP A 98 12.13 -0.51 13.31
CA ASP A 98 12.60 -1.13 14.57
C ASP A 98 13.72 -2.17 14.32
#